data_AF-A0A6H5HK57-F1
#
_entry.id   AF-A0A6H5HK57-F1
#
_cell.length_a   1.000
_cell.length_b   1.000
_cell.length_c   1.000
_cell.angle_alpha   90.00
_cell.angle_beta   90.00
_cell.angle_gamma   90.00
#
_symmetry.space_group_name_H-M   'P 1'
#
loop_
_entity.id
_entity.type
_entity.pdbx_description
1 polymer ?
#
loop_
_entity_poly.entity_id
_entity_poly.type
_entity_poly.pdbx_seq_one_letter_code
_entity_poly.pdbx_strand_id
1 'polypeptide(L)'
;MVTAMTDQTSPDEERAFYEKLVALTRDLVDVILHLQSATHPVKRYVALRSWYIRYFIDRDHLLYAKQLAIKFQDMKALVEITYLLDESDEILQLIDSYGDIGICEEIFDYLLNKGMKADLLNLALSLPVEHKPKLERSLLDGHLDVFWLYKLSEGQPKEAVKSLVTYAKSYTANVDKSERMWTIAKLIAKSSGFSDFDYEVDKRLDIVGAQRFLSVGLTRVYDETQIVQMLISPQEDDSGGELLHYKKALELLRWIDDDRVRDRLQNEIWTSAVNLEKSEFEKLQTDSPWSQFSNLLVFRLLELVQNSDESQDSNLVPPFESLNLSDDSETSKRYVFLLRLGWEHINRGTAVD
;
A
#
# COMPACT_ATOMS: atom_id res chain seq x y z
N MET A 1 -32.16 28.57 -21.08
CA MET A 1 -33.02 27.50 -20.54
C MET A 1 -32.65 27.24 -19.07
N VAL A 2 -32.69 28.28 -18.24
CA VAL A 2 -32.49 28.22 -16.76
C VAL A 2 -33.37 29.32 -16.12
N THR A 3 -34.63 29.38 -16.53
CA THR A 3 -35.63 30.33 -16.00
C THR A 3 -36.88 29.59 -15.52
N ALA A 4 -36.76 28.31 -15.15
CA ALA A 4 -37.93 27.45 -14.93
C ALA A 4 -37.83 26.51 -13.71
N MET A 5 -37.08 26.84 -12.65
CA MET A 5 -36.99 25.96 -11.46
C MET A 5 -37.02 26.64 -10.09
N THR A 6 -37.56 27.85 -9.95
CA THR A 6 -37.76 28.47 -8.61
C THR A 6 -39.14 29.10 -8.46
N ASP A 7 -40.17 28.41 -8.91
CA ASP A 7 -41.55 28.86 -8.68
C ASP A 7 -42.40 27.67 -8.22
N GLN A 8 -42.14 27.24 -6.97
CA GLN A 8 -43.00 26.34 -6.18
C GLN A 8 -42.47 26.19 -4.74
N THR A 9 -42.25 27.29 -4.02
CA THR A 9 -42.27 27.29 -2.54
C THR A 9 -43.62 27.78 -2.09
N SER A 10 -44.29 27.03 -1.23
CA SER A 10 -45.60 27.43 -0.70
C SER A 10 -45.45 28.73 0.10
N PRO A 11 -46.37 29.71 -0.03
CA PRO A 11 -46.30 30.97 0.74
C PRO A 11 -46.31 30.75 2.26
N ASP A 12 -46.77 29.58 2.74
CA ASP A 12 -46.71 29.20 4.14
C ASP A 12 -45.30 28.73 4.58
N GLU A 13 -44.51 28.14 3.67
CA GLU A 13 -43.12 27.77 3.92
C GLU A 13 -42.22 29.01 3.98
N GLU A 14 -42.51 30.01 3.16
CA GLU A 14 -41.82 31.31 3.19
C GLU A 14 -42.13 32.09 4.47
N ARG A 15 -43.37 32.04 4.97
CA ARG A 15 -43.73 32.65 6.26
C ARG A 15 -43.08 31.95 7.44
N ALA A 16 -43.12 30.62 7.49
CA ALA A 16 -42.40 29.85 8.50
C ALA A 16 -40.89 30.10 8.44
N PHE A 17 -40.36 30.34 7.23
CA PHE A 17 -38.97 30.75 7.00
C PHE A 17 -38.66 32.12 7.61
N TYR A 18 -39.46 33.14 7.34
CA TYR A 18 -39.26 34.47 7.93
C TYR A 18 -39.40 34.47 9.45
N GLU A 19 -40.35 33.72 10.00
CA GLU A 19 -40.53 33.61 11.45
C GLU A 19 -39.33 32.95 12.13
N LYS A 20 -38.80 31.88 11.53
CA LYS A 20 -37.63 31.17 12.06
C LYS A 20 -36.35 31.98 11.91
N LEU A 21 -36.21 32.72 10.80
CA LEU A 21 -35.08 33.62 10.55
C LEU A 21 -35.10 34.83 11.49
N VAL A 22 -36.27 35.38 11.81
CA VAL A 22 -36.45 36.44 12.83
C VAL A 22 -36.15 35.91 14.23
N ALA A 23 -36.58 34.70 14.58
CA ALA A 23 -36.25 34.08 15.86
C ALA A 23 -34.73 33.84 16.00
N LEU A 24 -34.07 33.37 14.94
CA LEU A 24 -32.64 33.11 14.93
C LEU A 24 -31.79 34.38 14.93
N THR A 25 -32.21 35.41 14.19
CA THR A 25 -31.54 36.72 14.24
C THR A 25 -31.70 37.38 15.60
N ARG A 26 -32.87 37.23 16.26
CA ARG A 26 -33.06 37.65 17.65
C ARG A 26 -32.11 36.91 18.59
N ASP A 27 -32.02 35.59 18.50
CA ASP A 27 -31.14 34.80 19.37
C ASP A 27 -29.65 35.12 19.11
N LEU A 28 -29.27 35.42 17.86
CA LEU A 28 -27.90 35.84 17.50
C LEU A 28 -27.59 37.26 18.01
N VAL A 29 -28.55 38.18 17.95
CA VAL A 29 -28.45 39.52 18.53
C VAL A 29 -28.37 39.46 20.06
N ASP A 30 -29.16 38.62 20.71
CA ASP A 30 -29.12 38.40 22.16
C ASP A 30 -27.77 37.84 22.60
N VAL A 31 -27.19 36.90 21.84
CA VAL A 31 -25.83 36.39 22.09
C VAL A 31 -24.79 37.48 21.87
N ILE A 32 -24.89 38.29 20.81
CA ILE A 32 -23.95 39.41 20.56
C ILE A 32 -24.03 40.46 21.68
N LEU A 33 -25.23 40.80 22.15
CA LEU A 33 -25.44 41.70 23.29
C LEU A 33 -24.90 41.11 24.59
N HIS A 34 -25.04 39.80 24.82
CA HIS A 34 -24.44 39.09 25.96
C HIS A 34 -22.91 39.00 25.88
N LEU A 35 -22.35 38.89 24.67
CA LEU A 35 -20.90 38.91 24.48
C LEU A 35 -20.35 40.29 24.90
N GLN A 36 -21.02 41.38 24.54
CA GLN A 36 -20.60 42.73 24.95
C GLN A 36 -20.65 43.00 26.46
N SER A 37 -21.33 42.16 27.25
CA SER A 37 -21.56 42.35 28.70
C SER A 37 -20.67 41.52 29.65
N ALA A 38 -19.49 41.06 29.19
CA ALA A 38 -18.35 40.67 30.04
C ALA A 38 -18.14 39.20 30.50
N THR A 39 -18.82 38.18 29.95
CA THR A 39 -18.33 36.77 30.03
C THR A 39 -18.76 35.95 28.81
N HIS A 40 -17.81 35.40 28.05
CA HIS A 40 -18.08 34.70 26.79
C HIS A 40 -18.00 33.17 26.93
N PRO A 41 -19.06 32.39 26.69
CA PRO A 41 -18.88 31.04 26.17
C PRO A 41 -18.61 31.15 24.66
N VAL A 42 -17.40 31.55 24.29
CA VAL A 42 -16.94 31.72 22.88
C VAL A 42 -17.33 30.50 22.03
N LYS A 43 -17.29 29.30 22.62
CA LYS A 43 -17.70 28.04 21.99
C LYS A 43 -19.17 27.99 21.56
N ARG A 44 -20.10 28.52 22.37
CA ARG A 44 -21.53 28.57 22.01
C ARG A 44 -21.78 29.53 20.86
N TYR A 45 -21.09 30.67 20.86
CA TYR A 45 -21.21 31.64 19.77
C TYR A 45 -20.60 31.13 18.45
N VAL A 46 -19.49 30.40 18.49
CA VAL A 46 -18.93 29.73 17.31
C VAL A 46 -19.90 28.64 16.80
N ALA A 47 -20.42 27.80 17.69
CA ALA A 47 -21.36 26.73 17.32
C ALA A 47 -22.67 27.27 16.70
N LEU A 48 -23.23 28.36 17.25
CA LEU A 48 -24.44 28.98 16.71
C LEU A 48 -24.19 29.60 15.32
N ARG A 49 -23.01 30.21 15.11
CA ARG A 49 -22.60 30.78 13.82
C ARG A 49 -22.47 29.70 12.75
N SER A 50 -21.73 28.62 13.04
CA SER A 50 -21.56 27.51 12.10
C SER A 50 -22.90 26.83 11.79
N TRP A 51 -23.80 26.72 12.78
CA TRP A 51 -25.16 26.20 12.55
C TRP A 51 -25.99 27.13 11.66
N TYR A 52 -25.91 28.44 11.86
CA TYR A 52 -26.64 29.42 11.06
C TYR A 52 -26.18 29.39 9.60
N ILE A 53 -24.88 29.23 9.35
CA ILE A 53 -24.35 29.06 7.99
C ILE A 53 -24.82 27.72 7.39
N ARG A 54 -24.73 26.61 8.15
CA ARG A 54 -25.21 25.28 7.74
C ARG A 54 -26.68 25.30 7.30
N TYR A 55 -27.53 26.04 8.03
CA TYR A 55 -28.94 26.18 7.70
C TYR A 55 -29.19 26.82 6.33
N PHE A 56 -28.37 27.79 5.92
CA PHE A 56 -28.46 28.37 4.57
C PHE A 56 -27.91 27.45 3.48
N ILE A 57 -26.91 26.62 3.81
CA ILE A 57 -26.39 25.57 2.92
C ILE A 57 -27.48 24.52 2.65
N ASP A 58 -28.16 24.02 3.71
CA ASP A 58 -29.19 22.98 3.60
C ASP A 58 -30.43 23.42 2.80
N ARG A 59 -30.63 24.73 2.63
CA ARG A 59 -31.76 25.34 1.89
C ARG A 59 -31.35 25.89 0.51
N ASP A 60 -30.16 25.56 0.04
CA ASP A 60 -29.62 25.93 -1.27
C ASP A 60 -29.43 27.46 -1.50
N HIS A 61 -29.40 28.24 -0.41
CA HIS A 61 -29.12 29.68 -0.46
C HIS A 61 -27.61 29.96 -0.31
N LEU A 62 -26.83 29.39 -1.23
CA LEU A 62 -25.36 29.32 -1.17
C LEU A 62 -24.68 30.70 -1.18
N LEU A 63 -25.19 31.68 -1.94
CA LEU A 63 -24.63 33.04 -2.00
C LEU A 63 -24.73 33.79 -0.66
N TYR A 64 -25.85 33.64 0.05
CA TYR A 64 -26.04 34.22 1.38
C TYR A 64 -25.16 33.50 2.41
N ALA A 65 -25.07 32.17 2.33
CA ALA A 65 -24.17 31.39 3.16
C ALA A 65 -22.71 31.84 3.00
N LYS A 66 -22.26 32.12 1.76
CA LYS A 66 -20.91 32.62 1.44
C LYS A 66 -20.64 33.99 2.09
N GLN A 67 -21.56 34.94 1.95
CA GLN A 67 -21.43 36.26 2.57
C GLN A 67 -21.37 36.16 4.11
N LEU A 68 -22.16 35.27 4.69
CA LEU A 68 -22.10 35.00 6.13
C LEU A 68 -20.78 34.35 6.54
N ALA A 69 -20.29 33.37 5.79
CA ALA A 69 -19.04 32.68 6.07
C ALA A 69 -17.85 33.64 6.01
N ILE A 70 -17.80 34.54 5.02
CA ILE A 70 -16.81 35.63 4.92
C ILE A 70 -16.92 36.58 6.13
N LYS A 71 -18.14 37.00 6.49
CA LYS A 71 -18.38 37.94 7.59
C LYS A 71 -18.01 37.35 8.95
N PHE A 72 -18.27 36.06 9.15
CA PHE A 72 -18.00 35.36 10.41
C PHE A 72 -16.63 34.70 10.46
N GLN A 73 -15.87 34.74 9.36
CA GLN A 73 -14.58 34.06 9.20
C GLN A 73 -14.67 32.56 9.51
N ASP A 74 -15.79 31.93 9.14
CA ASP A 74 -15.97 30.47 9.28
C ASP A 74 -15.41 29.78 8.04
N MET A 75 -14.14 29.39 8.13
CA MET A 75 -13.37 28.90 6.99
C MET A 75 -13.83 27.52 6.52
N LYS A 76 -14.28 26.66 7.43
CA LYS A 76 -14.83 25.33 7.09
C LYS A 76 -16.04 25.44 6.17
N ALA A 77 -16.99 26.30 6.56
CA ALA A 77 -18.19 26.51 5.78
C ALA A 77 -17.90 27.25 4.48
N LEU A 78 -16.96 28.20 4.48
CA LEU A 78 -16.56 28.92 3.27
C LEU A 78 -16.03 27.96 2.21
N VAL A 79 -15.10 27.06 2.56
CA VAL A 79 -14.57 26.04 1.65
C VAL A 79 -15.68 25.13 1.12
N GLU A 80 -16.57 24.64 2.00
CA GLU A 80 -17.69 23.80 1.60
C GLU A 80 -18.59 24.50 0.56
N ILE A 81 -18.90 25.78 0.79
CA ILE A 81 -19.74 26.60 -0.09
C ILE A 81 -19.06 26.90 -1.42
N THR A 82 -17.77 27.23 -1.45
CA THR A 82 -17.05 27.54 -2.70
C THR A 82 -17.02 26.34 -3.64
N TYR A 83 -16.85 25.12 -3.09
CA TYR A 83 -16.95 23.89 -3.88
C TYR A 83 -18.39 23.52 -4.28
N LEU A 84 -19.41 23.91 -3.50
CA LEU A 84 -20.82 23.72 -3.88
C LEU A 84 -21.26 24.68 -5.01
N LEU A 85 -20.66 25.87 -5.07
CA LEU A 85 -20.91 26.87 -6.11
C LEU A 85 -20.09 26.63 -7.40
N ASP A 86 -19.19 25.63 -7.41
CA ASP A 86 -18.25 25.35 -8.52
C ASP A 86 -17.33 26.54 -8.87
N GLU A 87 -17.07 27.43 -7.89
CA GLU A 87 -16.23 28.63 -8.04
C GLU A 87 -14.76 28.31 -7.69
N SER A 88 -14.19 27.31 -8.35
CA SER A 88 -12.82 26.83 -8.09
C SER A 88 -11.74 27.90 -8.30
N ASP A 89 -11.97 28.86 -9.20
CA ASP A 89 -11.06 29.98 -9.48
C ASP A 89 -10.94 30.98 -8.30
N GLU A 90 -11.98 31.10 -7.47
CA GLU A 90 -11.98 32.02 -6.33
C GLU A 90 -11.20 31.47 -5.13
N ILE A 91 -10.88 30.17 -5.13
CA ILE A 91 -10.13 29.51 -4.06
C ILE A 91 -8.73 30.12 -3.92
N LEU A 92 -8.09 30.50 -5.04
CA LEU A 92 -6.79 31.17 -5.01
C LEU A 92 -6.86 32.56 -4.40
N GLN A 93 -7.91 33.32 -4.72
CA GLN A 93 -8.14 34.65 -4.12
C GLN A 93 -8.45 34.54 -2.63
N LEU A 94 -9.16 33.48 -2.22
CA LEU A 94 -9.43 33.16 -0.81
C LEU A 94 -8.14 32.78 -0.07
N ILE A 95 -7.24 32.03 -0.71
CA ILE A 95 -5.93 31.69 -0.15
C ILE A 95 -5.08 32.95 0.01
N ASP A 96 -5.05 33.84 -0.98
CA ASP A 96 -4.28 35.09 -0.89
C ASP A 96 -4.82 36.04 0.19
N SER A 97 -6.14 36.09 0.38
CA SER A 97 -6.78 37.00 1.33
C SER A 97 -6.83 36.48 2.77
N TYR A 98 -6.80 35.15 2.96
CA TYR A 98 -7.03 34.54 4.27
C TYR A 98 -6.04 33.38 4.59
N GLY A 99 -4.96 33.22 3.83
CA GLY A 99 -3.93 32.19 4.04
C GLY A 99 -3.27 32.26 5.43
N ASP A 100 -3.21 33.45 6.03
CA ASP A 100 -2.71 33.68 7.39
C ASP A 100 -3.66 33.18 8.49
N ILE A 101 -4.95 33.07 8.19
CA ILE A 101 -6.00 32.64 9.15
C ILE A 101 -6.14 31.12 9.19
N GLY A 102 -5.35 30.39 8.38
CA GLY A 102 -5.36 28.92 8.36
C GLY A 102 -6.36 28.31 7.37
N ILE A 103 -6.87 29.09 6.40
CA ILE A 103 -7.75 28.56 5.33
C ILE A 103 -7.13 27.38 4.59
N CYS A 104 -5.81 27.41 4.37
CA CYS A 104 -5.11 26.35 3.65
C CYS A 104 -5.33 24.98 4.30
N GLU A 105 -5.23 24.88 5.63
CA GLU A 105 -5.38 23.62 6.37
C GLU A 105 -6.82 23.09 6.23
N GLU A 106 -7.82 23.96 6.33
CA GLU A 106 -9.22 23.59 6.17
C GLU A 106 -9.60 23.20 4.73
N ILE A 107 -8.99 23.84 3.73
CA ILE A 107 -9.12 23.43 2.32
C ILE A 107 -8.55 22.02 2.13
N PHE A 108 -7.35 21.77 2.68
CA PHE A 108 -6.70 20.47 2.55
C PHE A 108 -7.52 19.39 3.24
N ASP A 109 -7.96 19.61 4.48
CA ASP A 109 -8.81 18.68 5.21
C ASP A 109 -10.11 18.40 4.47
N TYR A 110 -10.75 19.41 3.90
CA TYR A 110 -11.98 19.23 3.12
C TYR A 110 -11.74 18.42 1.82
N LEU A 111 -10.70 18.76 1.07
CA LEU A 111 -10.32 18.07 -0.17
C LEU A 111 -9.96 16.60 0.09
N LEU A 112 -9.23 16.34 1.17
CA LEU A 112 -8.84 15.01 1.59
C LEU A 112 -10.04 14.19 2.04
N ASN A 113 -10.96 14.77 2.82
CA ASN A 113 -12.19 14.11 3.27
C ASN A 113 -13.16 13.80 2.12
N LYS A 114 -13.25 14.67 1.11
CA LYS A 114 -14.08 14.42 -0.09
C LYS A 114 -13.40 13.56 -1.15
N GLY A 115 -12.12 13.22 -0.97
CA GLY A 115 -11.36 12.41 -1.92
C GLY A 115 -11.05 13.11 -3.24
N MET A 116 -11.12 14.45 -3.29
CA MET A 116 -10.87 15.27 -4.47
C MET A 116 -9.36 15.49 -4.67
N LYS A 117 -8.66 14.39 -4.94
CA LYS A 117 -7.20 14.32 -5.05
C LYS A 117 -6.65 15.07 -6.26
N ALA A 118 -7.40 15.09 -7.36
CA ALA A 118 -7.01 15.82 -8.57
C ALA A 118 -7.01 17.34 -8.34
N ASP A 119 -8.04 17.84 -7.65
CA ASP A 119 -8.17 19.27 -7.36
C ASP A 119 -7.13 19.73 -6.35
N LEU A 120 -6.75 18.87 -5.39
CA LEU A 120 -5.63 19.14 -4.50
C LEU A 120 -4.30 19.28 -5.26
N LEU A 121 -4.05 18.42 -6.26
CA LEU A 121 -2.83 18.50 -7.08
C LEU A 121 -2.83 19.71 -8.00
N ASN A 122 -3.98 20.08 -8.57
CA ASN A 122 -4.11 21.30 -9.36
C ASN A 122 -3.89 22.54 -8.48
N LEU A 123 -4.48 22.56 -7.28
CA LEU A 123 -4.33 23.64 -6.31
C LEU A 123 -2.87 23.75 -5.86
N ALA A 124 -2.21 22.62 -5.58
CA ALA A 124 -0.79 22.50 -5.23
C ALA A 124 0.15 23.15 -6.26
N LEU A 125 -0.16 23.01 -7.55
CA LEU A 125 0.62 23.62 -8.63
C LEU A 125 0.43 25.15 -8.69
N SER A 126 -0.76 25.65 -8.34
CA SER A 126 -1.10 27.07 -8.32
C SER A 126 -0.84 27.80 -6.99
N LEU A 127 -0.46 27.07 -5.93
CA LEU A 127 -0.29 27.62 -4.58
C LEU A 127 0.98 28.49 -4.45
N PRO A 128 0.90 29.66 -3.77
CA PRO A 128 2.07 30.45 -3.40
C PRO A 128 3.08 29.67 -2.55
N VAL A 129 4.38 29.99 -2.71
CA VAL A 129 5.52 29.27 -2.08
C VAL A 129 5.41 29.22 -0.55
N GLU A 130 4.77 30.21 0.07
CA GLU A 130 4.63 30.34 1.52
C GLU A 130 3.67 29.31 2.14
N HIS A 131 2.74 28.76 1.36
CA HIS A 131 1.73 27.82 1.83
C HIS A 131 2.03 26.36 1.46
N LYS A 132 2.98 26.13 0.55
CA LYS A 132 3.53 24.81 0.22
C LYS A 132 4.04 23.99 1.43
N PRO A 133 4.82 24.55 2.37
CA PRO A 133 5.29 23.77 3.52
C PRO A 133 4.17 23.39 4.51
N LYS A 134 3.06 24.15 4.55
CA LYS A 134 1.88 23.80 5.35
C LYS A 134 1.15 22.61 4.74
N LEU A 135 0.99 22.61 3.41
CA LEU A 135 0.44 21.47 2.66
C LEU A 135 1.27 20.20 2.86
N GLU A 136 2.60 20.30 2.77
CA GLU A 136 3.49 19.15 2.97
C GLU A 136 3.31 18.51 4.35
N ARG A 137 3.21 19.32 5.41
CA ARG A 137 2.94 18.80 6.77
C ARG A 137 1.60 18.07 6.84
N SER A 138 0.53 18.68 6.36
CA SER A 138 -0.81 18.07 6.38
C SER A 138 -0.85 16.75 5.58
N LEU A 139 -0.13 16.67 4.45
CA LEU A 139 -0.05 15.46 3.64
C LEU A 139 0.83 14.38 4.29
N LEU A 140 1.94 14.75 4.94
CA LEU A 140 2.83 13.83 5.65
C LEU A 140 2.14 13.19 6.87
N ASP A 141 1.32 13.95 7.60
CA ASP A 141 0.70 13.49 8.85
C ASP A 141 -0.48 12.51 8.63
N GLY A 142 -1.14 12.54 7.47
CA GLY A 142 -2.36 11.74 7.23
C GLY A 142 -2.46 11.01 5.89
N HIS A 143 -1.78 11.48 4.84
CA HIS A 143 -2.08 11.10 3.45
C HIS A 143 -0.83 10.84 2.59
N LEU A 144 -0.03 9.89 3.06
CA LEU A 144 1.13 9.36 2.33
C LEU A 144 0.77 8.84 0.93
N ASP A 145 -0.49 8.48 0.70
CA ASP A 145 -1.02 8.00 -0.57
C ASP A 145 -1.11 9.09 -1.66
N VAL A 146 -1.16 10.36 -1.27
CA VAL A 146 -1.21 11.52 -2.17
C VAL A 146 0.10 12.31 -2.16
N PHE A 147 0.89 12.21 -1.09
CA PHE A 147 2.13 12.97 -0.93
C PHE A 147 3.16 12.72 -2.06
N TRP A 148 3.31 11.47 -2.52
CA TRP A 148 4.23 11.16 -3.63
C TRP A 148 3.77 11.78 -4.96
N LEU A 149 2.46 11.91 -5.20
CA LEU A 149 1.92 12.57 -6.39
C LEU A 149 2.20 14.07 -6.35
N TYR A 150 2.05 14.68 -5.18
CA TYR A 150 2.41 16.09 -4.96
C TYR A 150 3.88 16.33 -5.31
N LYS A 151 4.80 15.51 -4.77
CA LYS A 151 6.23 15.63 -5.06
C LYS A 151 6.60 15.35 -6.51
N LEU A 152 5.87 14.47 -7.19
CA LEU A 152 6.02 14.26 -8.61
C LEU A 152 5.59 15.49 -9.42
N SER A 153 4.48 16.13 -9.02
CA SER A 153 3.99 17.37 -9.66
C SER A 153 4.93 18.57 -9.48
N GLU A 154 5.66 18.61 -8.36
CA GLU A 154 6.69 19.61 -8.08
C GLU A 154 8.00 19.39 -8.87
N GLY A 155 8.12 18.27 -9.58
CA GLY A 155 9.34 17.92 -10.32
C GLY A 155 10.45 17.35 -9.43
N GLN A 156 10.12 16.82 -8.25
CA GLN A 156 11.06 16.19 -7.33
C GLN A 156 10.86 14.66 -7.29
N PRO A 157 11.26 13.93 -8.35
CA PRO A 157 10.96 12.50 -8.48
C PRO A 157 11.67 11.63 -7.43
N LYS A 158 12.82 12.06 -6.92
CA LYS A 158 13.56 11.34 -5.86
C LYS A 158 12.80 11.31 -4.55
N GLU A 159 12.23 12.44 -4.13
CA GLU A 159 11.42 12.54 -2.91
C GLU A 159 10.07 11.83 -3.07
N ALA A 160 9.49 11.89 -4.27
CA ALA A 160 8.30 11.13 -4.62
C ALA A 160 8.51 9.63 -4.45
N VAL A 161 9.59 9.06 -4.99
CA VAL A 161 9.89 7.63 -4.84
C VAL A 161 10.18 7.27 -3.39
N LYS A 162 10.96 8.06 -2.65
CA LYS A 162 11.22 7.80 -1.22
C LYS A 162 9.91 7.72 -0.42
N SER A 163 8.99 8.62 -0.71
CA SER A 163 7.67 8.68 -0.07
C SER A 163 6.79 7.50 -0.46
N LEU A 164 6.77 7.15 -1.76
CA LEU A 164 6.02 6.01 -2.28
C LEU A 164 6.54 4.69 -1.72
N VAL A 165 7.86 4.54 -1.61
CA VAL A 165 8.51 3.38 -0.99
C VAL A 165 8.15 3.28 0.49
N THR A 166 8.16 4.40 1.23
CA THR A 166 7.75 4.43 2.64
C THR A 166 6.28 4.03 2.80
N TYR A 167 5.41 4.52 1.90
CA TYR A 167 4.00 4.14 1.87
C TYR A 167 3.78 2.67 1.49
N ALA A 168 4.54 2.16 0.52
CA ALA A 168 4.44 0.78 0.08
C ALA A 168 4.92 -0.22 1.14
N LYS A 169 5.88 0.17 2.00
CA LYS A 169 6.31 -0.61 3.17
C LYS A 169 5.23 -0.72 4.24
N SER A 170 4.52 0.37 4.54
CA SER A 170 3.45 0.35 5.54
C SER A 170 2.18 -0.35 5.03
N TYR A 171 2.01 -0.44 3.71
CA TYR A 171 0.85 -1.04 3.09
C TYR A 171 0.96 -2.57 2.95
N THR A 172 0.20 -3.30 3.76
CA THR A 172 0.15 -4.78 3.75
C THR A 172 -1.20 -5.37 3.35
N ALA A 173 -2.22 -4.53 3.10
CA ALA A 173 -3.61 -4.97 2.98
C ALA A 173 -3.97 -5.60 1.61
N ASN A 174 -3.30 -5.21 0.52
CA ASN A 174 -3.60 -5.71 -0.82
C ASN A 174 -2.31 -5.89 -1.65
N VAL A 175 -2.10 -7.10 -2.16
CA VAL A 175 -0.94 -7.45 -3.00
C VAL A 175 -0.92 -6.68 -4.32
N ASP A 176 -2.03 -6.62 -5.05
CA ASP A 176 -2.11 -5.94 -6.34
C ASP A 176 -1.83 -4.44 -6.21
N LYS A 177 -2.34 -3.83 -5.14
CA LYS A 177 -2.10 -2.41 -4.88
C LYS A 177 -0.63 -2.18 -4.49
N SER A 178 -0.04 -3.06 -3.67
CA SER A 178 1.38 -2.99 -3.30
C SER A 178 2.27 -3.13 -4.54
N GLU A 179 2.00 -4.13 -5.41
CA GLU A 179 2.75 -4.34 -6.66
C GLU A 179 2.74 -3.10 -7.57
N ARG A 180 1.56 -2.49 -7.74
CA ARG A 180 1.43 -1.26 -8.52
C ARG A 180 2.27 -0.14 -7.93
N MET A 181 2.29 0.01 -6.60
CA MET A 181 3.14 1.02 -5.94
C MET A 181 4.62 0.78 -6.22
N TRP A 182 5.09 -0.46 -6.06
CA TRP A 182 6.49 -0.82 -6.31
C TRP A 182 6.88 -0.67 -7.78
N THR A 183 5.99 -1.04 -8.71
CA THR A 183 6.23 -0.88 -10.15
C THR A 183 6.25 0.59 -10.55
N ILE A 184 5.32 1.41 -10.03
CA ILE A 184 5.32 2.86 -10.25
C ILE A 184 6.60 3.48 -9.67
N ALA A 185 7.02 3.07 -8.47
CA ALA A 185 8.28 3.51 -7.88
C ALA A 185 9.48 3.19 -8.79
N LYS A 186 9.53 1.97 -9.34
CA LYS A 186 10.55 1.54 -10.32
C LYS A 186 10.52 2.39 -11.59
N LEU A 187 9.34 2.66 -12.12
CA LEU A 187 9.17 3.44 -13.35
C LEU A 187 9.64 4.89 -13.16
N ILE A 188 9.26 5.51 -12.04
CA ILE A 188 9.71 6.87 -11.70
C ILE A 188 11.24 6.87 -11.53
N ALA A 189 11.79 5.90 -10.81
CA ALA A 189 13.24 5.75 -10.62
C ALA A 189 14.01 5.63 -11.95
N LYS A 190 13.57 4.72 -12.83
CA LYS A 190 14.16 4.52 -14.16
C LYS A 190 14.01 5.75 -15.05
N SER A 191 12.85 6.39 -15.05
CA SER A 191 12.61 7.59 -15.86
C SER A 191 13.50 8.77 -15.46
N SER A 192 13.85 8.85 -14.18
CA SER A 192 14.66 9.92 -13.61
C SER A 192 16.14 9.56 -13.45
N GLY A 193 16.53 8.33 -13.80
CA GLY A 193 17.92 7.87 -13.80
C GLY A 193 18.55 7.65 -12.43
N PHE A 194 17.76 7.38 -11.38
CA PHE A 194 18.30 7.04 -10.05
C PHE A 194 18.10 5.57 -9.70
N SER A 195 19.09 4.98 -9.04
CA SER A 195 19.15 3.55 -8.67
C SER A 195 19.13 3.28 -7.17
N ASP A 196 18.99 4.32 -6.34
CA ASP A 196 19.09 4.23 -4.87
C ASP A 196 18.10 3.22 -4.23
N PHE A 197 17.02 2.89 -4.94
CA PHE A 197 15.94 2.02 -4.45
C PHE A 197 15.84 0.69 -5.22
N ASP A 198 16.69 0.44 -6.22
CA ASP A 198 16.53 -0.72 -7.12
C ASP A 198 16.54 -2.05 -6.36
N TYR A 199 17.47 -2.23 -5.42
CA TYR A 199 17.56 -3.43 -4.59
C TYR A 199 16.25 -3.73 -3.83
N GLU A 200 15.69 -2.71 -3.18
CA GLU A 200 14.49 -2.88 -2.36
C GLU A 200 13.23 -3.09 -3.22
N VAL A 201 13.15 -2.40 -4.35
CA VAL A 201 12.06 -2.57 -5.31
C VAL A 201 12.11 -3.95 -5.95
N ASP A 202 13.29 -4.41 -6.36
CA ASP A 202 13.47 -5.72 -7.00
C ASP A 202 13.17 -6.86 -6.01
N LYS A 203 13.69 -6.75 -4.78
CA LYS A 203 13.33 -7.64 -3.67
C LYS A 203 11.82 -7.77 -3.55
N ARG A 204 11.10 -6.65 -3.46
CA ARG A 204 9.66 -6.69 -3.21
C ARG A 204 8.85 -7.17 -4.40
N LEU A 205 9.25 -6.85 -5.63
CA LEU A 205 8.59 -7.36 -6.84
C LEU A 205 8.76 -8.87 -6.99
N ASP A 206 9.93 -9.42 -6.67
CA ASP A 206 10.16 -10.87 -6.71
C ASP A 206 9.31 -11.62 -5.68
N ILE A 207 9.18 -11.07 -4.48
CA ILE A 207 8.35 -11.61 -3.41
C ILE A 207 6.88 -11.63 -3.83
N VAL A 208 6.39 -10.52 -4.39
CA VAL A 208 5.03 -10.43 -4.91
C VAL A 208 4.80 -11.39 -6.08
N GLY A 209 5.78 -11.53 -6.96
CA GLY A 209 5.75 -12.50 -8.06
C GLY A 209 5.66 -13.93 -7.56
N ALA A 210 6.44 -14.29 -6.53
CA ALA A 210 6.37 -15.60 -5.90
C ALA A 210 5.05 -15.82 -5.15
N GLN A 211 4.49 -14.79 -4.53
CA GLN A 211 3.19 -14.88 -3.89
C GLN A 211 2.06 -15.13 -4.90
N ARG A 212 2.13 -14.56 -6.11
CA ARG A 212 1.18 -14.86 -7.19
C ARG A 212 1.34 -16.25 -7.78
N PHE A 213 2.53 -16.82 -7.66
CA PHE A 213 2.77 -18.19 -8.08
C PHE A 213 2.01 -19.18 -7.19
N LEU A 214 1.72 -18.81 -5.95
CA LEU A 214 0.82 -19.57 -5.09
C LEU A 214 -0.62 -19.49 -5.65
N SER A 215 -1.23 -20.64 -5.89
CA SER A 215 -2.62 -20.80 -6.36
C SER A 215 -3.68 -20.35 -5.33
N VAL A 216 -3.25 -20.05 -4.10
CA VAL A 216 -4.10 -19.58 -3.01
C VAL A 216 -4.42 -18.10 -3.23
N GLY A 217 -5.70 -17.73 -3.14
CA GLY A 217 -6.21 -16.35 -3.27
C GLY A 217 -5.77 -15.40 -2.15
N LEU A 218 -4.46 -15.30 -1.93
CA LEU A 218 -3.81 -14.51 -0.90
C LEU A 218 -3.93 -13.03 -1.24
N THR A 219 -4.81 -12.34 -0.52
CA THR A 219 -5.05 -10.90 -0.72
C THR A 219 -4.08 -10.03 0.07
N ARG A 220 -3.53 -10.54 1.17
CA ARG A 220 -2.59 -9.82 2.05
C ARG A 220 -1.16 -9.94 1.57
N VAL A 221 -0.30 -8.95 1.81
CA VAL A 221 1.13 -9.05 1.51
C VAL A 221 1.86 -9.80 2.63
N TYR A 222 2.65 -10.81 2.26
CA TYR A 222 3.42 -11.64 3.19
C TYR A 222 4.92 -11.32 3.12
N ASP A 223 5.65 -11.79 4.14
CA ASP A 223 7.10 -11.68 4.21
C ASP A 223 7.79 -12.83 3.46
N GLU A 224 9.08 -12.66 3.17
CA GLU A 224 9.90 -13.61 2.40
C GLU A 224 9.87 -15.00 3.03
N THR A 225 10.04 -15.08 4.34
CA THR A 225 10.08 -16.32 5.10
C THR A 225 8.73 -17.04 5.09
N GLN A 226 7.64 -16.28 5.17
CA GLN A 226 6.28 -16.80 5.13
C GLN A 226 5.94 -17.36 3.75
N ILE A 227 6.37 -16.69 2.68
CA ILE A 227 6.15 -17.15 1.30
C ILE A 227 6.97 -18.42 1.02
N VAL A 228 8.22 -18.48 1.48
CA VAL A 228 9.04 -19.70 1.38
C VAL A 228 8.33 -20.87 2.09
N GLN A 229 7.82 -20.67 3.31
CA GLN A 229 7.09 -21.72 4.03
C GLN A 229 5.79 -22.14 3.32
N MET A 230 5.07 -21.20 2.73
CA MET A 230 3.86 -21.51 1.96
C MET A 230 4.16 -22.29 0.67
N LEU A 231 5.28 -21.98 -0.01
CA LEU A 231 5.74 -22.70 -1.20
C LEU A 231 6.19 -24.14 -0.89
N ILE A 232 6.76 -24.37 0.29
CA ILE A 232 7.23 -25.69 0.74
C ILE A 232 6.09 -26.57 1.25
N SER A 233 4.96 -25.95 1.63
CA SER A 233 3.81 -26.68 2.18
C SER A 233 3.09 -27.45 1.06
N PRO A 234 2.73 -28.73 1.28
CA PRO A 234 2.05 -29.53 0.27
C PRO A 234 0.71 -28.89 -0.08
N GLN A 235 0.54 -28.51 -1.33
CA GLN A 235 -0.71 -27.98 -1.87
C GLN A 235 -1.56 -29.16 -2.36
N GLU A 236 -2.82 -29.24 -1.93
CA GLU A 236 -3.70 -30.38 -2.23
C GLU A 236 -4.06 -30.54 -3.72
N ASP A 237 -3.87 -29.47 -4.53
CA ASP A 237 -4.39 -29.37 -5.90
C ASP A 237 -3.33 -29.27 -7.02
N ASP A 238 -2.02 -29.30 -6.73
CA ASP A 238 -0.98 -29.02 -7.74
C ASP A 238 -0.02 -30.19 -7.99
N SER A 239 -0.50 -31.20 -8.72
CA SER A 239 0.29 -32.41 -9.05
C SER A 239 1.39 -32.21 -10.11
N GLY A 240 1.83 -30.97 -10.37
CA GLY A 240 2.84 -30.68 -11.40
C GLY A 240 3.69 -29.43 -11.16
N GLY A 241 3.26 -28.49 -10.32
CA GLY A 241 4.00 -27.27 -9.99
C GLY A 241 5.09 -27.39 -8.91
N GLU A 242 5.17 -28.54 -8.21
CA GLU A 242 6.04 -28.72 -7.04
C GLU A 242 7.51 -28.37 -7.32
N LEU A 243 8.08 -28.85 -8.43
CA LEU A 243 9.46 -28.55 -8.81
C LEU A 243 9.71 -27.03 -8.98
N LEU A 244 8.73 -26.31 -9.54
CA LEU A 244 8.81 -24.87 -9.72
C LEU A 244 8.61 -24.14 -8.38
N HIS A 245 7.77 -24.65 -7.48
CA HIS A 245 7.61 -24.11 -6.12
C HIS A 245 8.92 -24.17 -5.34
N TYR A 246 9.59 -25.33 -5.32
CA TYR A 246 10.88 -25.48 -4.64
C TYR A 246 11.98 -24.64 -5.29
N LYS A 247 12.02 -24.54 -6.63
CA LYS A 247 12.97 -23.65 -7.32
C LYS A 247 12.73 -22.19 -6.92
N LYS A 248 11.47 -21.73 -6.94
CA LYS A 248 11.14 -20.35 -6.55
C LYS A 248 11.46 -20.07 -5.09
N ALA A 249 11.25 -21.05 -4.21
CA ALA A 249 11.63 -20.95 -2.80
C ALA A 249 13.15 -20.77 -2.62
N LEU A 250 13.97 -21.50 -3.38
CA LEU A 250 15.42 -21.33 -3.38
C LEU A 250 15.84 -19.96 -3.93
N GLU A 251 15.21 -19.47 -5.01
CA GLU A 251 15.48 -18.13 -5.56
C GLU A 251 15.18 -17.03 -4.54
N LEU A 252 14.15 -17.18 -3.70
CA LEU A 252 13.79 -16.20 -2.68
C LEU A 252 14.81 -16.12 -1.52
N LEU A 253 15.64 -17.14 -1.31
CA LEU A 253 16.65 -17.14 -0.25
C LEU A 253 17.68 -16.01 -0.41
N ARG A 254 17.93 -15.55 -1.64
CA ARG A 254 18.84 -14.43 -1.94
C ARG A 254 18.40 -13.11 -1.27
N TRP A 255 17.11 -12.98 -0.97
CA TRP A 255 16.54 -11.78 -0.38
C TRP A 255 16.51 -11.81 1.15
N ILE A 256 16.94 -12.91 1.77
CA ILE A 256 17.01 -13.07 3.22
C ILE A 256 18.35 -12.56 3.72
N ASP A 257 18.34 -11.48 4.49
CA ASP A 257 19.56 -10.83 4.98
C ASP A 257 20.23 -11.58 6.15
N ASP A 258 19.47 -12.37 6.94
CA ASP A 258 19.99 -13.18 8.05
C ASP A 258 20.45 -14.56 7.57
N ASP A 259 21.77 -14.76 7.53
CA ASP A 259 22.41 -16.01 7.10
C ASP A 259 21.90 -17.23 7.88
N ARG A 260 21.61 -17.11 9.19
CA ARG A 260 21.13 -18.25 9.99
C ARG A 260 19.72 -18.67 9.61
N VAL A 261 18.87 -17.69 9.29
CA VAL A 261 17.50 -17.94 8.83
C VAL A 261 17.54 -18.51 7.42
N ARG A 262 18.43 -17.97 6.56
CA ARG A 262 18.67 -18.49 5.21
C ARG A 262 19.08 -19.96 5.24
N ASP A 263 20.11 -20.31 6.02
CA ASP A 263 20.60 -21.69 6.14
C ASP A 263 19.52 -22.64 6.69
N ARG A 264 18.73 -22.17 7.67
CA ARG A 264 17.62 -22.97 8.21
C ARG A 264 16.56 -23.25 7.15
N LEU A 265 16.10 -22.21 6.45
CA LEU A 265 15.07 -22.34 5.40
C LEU A 265 15.58 -23.15 4.22
N GLN A 266 16.85 -23.00 3.84
CA GLN A 266 17.50 -23.83 2.84
C GLN A 266 17.41 -25.31 3.22
N ASN A 267 17.83 -25.67 4.43
CA ASN A 267 17.72 -27.05 4.91
C ASN A 267 16.26 -27.53 4.96
N GLU A 268 15.31 -26.67 5.32
CA GLU A 268 13.88 -26.98 5.38
C GLU A 268 13.28 -27.24 3.99
N ILE A 269 13.63 -26.44 2.97
CA ILE A 269 13.24 -26.63 1.56
C ILE A 269 13.68 -28.02 1.09
N TRP A 270 14.98 -28.33 1.25
CA TRP A 270 15.54 -29.61 0.81
C TRP A 270 14.99 -30.79 1.60
N THR A 271 14.82 -30.65 2.91
CA THR A 271 14.24 -31.70 3.77
C THR A 271 12.78 -31.97 3.39
N SER A 272 11.99 -30.94 3.10
CA SER A 272 10.61 -31.09 2.64
C SER A 272 10.53 -31.77 1.28
N ALA A 273 11.35 -31.36 0.31
CA ALA A 273 11.41 -32.00 -1.00
C ALA A 273 11.73 -33.50 -0.89
N VAL A 274 12.68 -33.86 -0.02
CA VAL A 274 13.07 -35.24 0.25
C VAL A 274 11.96 -36.03 0.96
N ASN A 275 11.24 -35.40 1.89
CA ASN A 275 10.13 -36.02 2.61
C ASN A 275 8.89 -36.27 1.73
N LEU A 276 8.60 -35.38 0.79
CA LEU A 276 7.47 -35.51 -0.14
C LEU A 276 7.59 -36.78 -0.98
N GLU A 277 8.81 -37.15 -1.36
CA GLU A 277 9.10 -38.33 -2.17
C GLU A 277 9.41 -39.59 -1.36
N LYS A 278 9.29 -39.58 -0.01
CA LYS A 278 9.63 -40.72 0.85
C LYS A 278 8.99 -42.04 0.38
N SER A 279 7.73 -41.99 -0.06
CA SER A 279 7.00 -43.15 -0.58
C SER A 279 7.45 -43.63 -1.96
N GLU A 280 8.07 -42.77 -2.77
CA GLU A 280 8.61 -43.12 -4.09
C GLU A 280 9.97 -43.77 -3.95
N PHE A 281 10.79 -43.30 -3.02
CA PHE A 281 12.08 -43.92 -2.74
C PHE A 281 11.95 -45.36 -2.21
N GLU A 282 10.88 -45.66 -1.46
CA GLU A 282 10.59 -47.04 -1.01
C GLU A 282 10.24 -47.98 -2.17
N LYS A 283 9.74 -47.45 -3.30
CA LYS A 283 9.34 -48.21 -4.50
C LYS A 283 10.48 -48.40 -5.50
N LEU A 284 11.62 -47.74 -5.32
CA LEU A 284 12.76 -47.81 -6.23
C LEU A 284 13.32 -49.23 -6.35
N GLN A 285 13.43 -49.73 -7.57
CA GLN A 285 14.05 -51.02 -7.84
C GLN A 285 15.57 -50.88 -7.99
N THR A 286 16.32 -51.79 -7.37
CA THR A 286 17.79 -51.77 -7.29
C THR A 286 18.50 -52.05 -8.61
N ASP A 287 17.78 -52.45 -9.65
CA ASP A 287 18.36 -52.97 -10.90
C ASP A 287 18.73 -51.85 -11.89
N SER A 288 18.16 -50.65 -11.75
CA SER A 288 18.54 -49.44 -12.53
C SER A 288 18.22 -48.14 -11.76
N PRO A 289 18.95 -47.86 -10.66
CA PRO A 289 18.64 -46.72 -9.81
C PRO A 289 18.80 -45.36 -10.51
N TRP A 290 19.69 -45.25 -11.50
CA TRP A 290 19.99 -43.97 -12.16
C TRP A 290 18.80 -43.42 -12.95
N SER A 291 18.22 -44.19 -13.88
CA SER A 291 17.09 -43.73 -14.69
C SER A 291 15.85 -43.42 -13.85
N GLN A 292 15.81 -43.96 -12.63
CA GLN A 292 14.76 -43.68 -11.66
C GLN A 292 15.09 -42.44 -10.82
N PHE A 293 16.37 -42.18 -10.51
CA PHE A 293 16.81 -40.97 -9.81
C PHE A 293 16.54 -39.69 -10.60
N SER A 294 16.80 -39.63 -11.91
CA SER A 294 16.49 -38.42 -12.70
C SER A 294 14.99 -38.09 -12.81
N ASN A 295 14.13 -39.02 -12.39
CA ASN A 295 12.69 -38.78 -12.34
C ASN A 295 12.20 -38.19 -11.02
N LEU A 296 13.03 -38.23 -9.98
CA LEU A 296 12.71 -37.70 -8.66
C LEU A 296 12.92 -36.17 -8.63
N LEU A 297 11.98 -35.47 -8.00
CA LEU A 297 11.93 -34.04 -7.77
C LEU A 297 13.24 -33.53 -7.15
N VAL A 298 13.77 -34.22 -6.13
CA VAL A 298 15.02 -33.77 -5.47
C VAL A 298 16.18 -33.72 -6.47
N PHE A 299 16.32 -34.71 -7.33
CA PHE A 299 17.41 -34.77 -8.30
C PHE A 299 17.16 -33.85 -9.50
N ARG A 300 15.91 -33.70 -9.95
CA ARG A 300 15.54 -32.69 -10.96
C ARG A 300 15.78 -31.26 -10.45
N LEU A 301 15.49 -30.99 -9.18
CA LEU A 301 15.75 -29.71 -8.55
C LEU A 301 17.26 -29.45 -8.47
N LEU A 302 18.03 -30.47 -8.10
CA LEU A 302 19.49 -30.40 -8.00
C LEU A 302 20.14 -30.17 -9.37
N GLU A 303 19.70 -30.90 -10.41
CA GLU A 303 20.11 -30.64 -11.80
C GLU A 303 19.73 -29.22 -12.27
N LEU A 304 18.53 -28.74 -11.93
CA LEU A 304 18.09 -27.39 -12.31
C LEU A 304 18.92 -26.30 -11.63
N VAL A 305 19.21 -26.44 -10.34
CA VAL A 305 20.01 -25.47 -9.57
C VAL A 305 21.45 -25.45 -10.08
N GLN A 306 22.00 -26.60 -10.48
CA GLN A 306 23.35 -26.70 -11.03
C GLN A 306 23.47 -26.16 -12.46
N ASN A 307 22.45 -26.35 -13.29
CA ASN A 307 22.45 -25.88 -14.67
C ASN A 307 22.04 -24.40 -14.81
N SER A 308 21.47 -23.79 -13.76
CA SER A 308 21.16 -22.36 -13.77
C SER A 308 22.41 -21.51 -13.57
N ASP A 309 22.91 -20.93 -14.67
CA ASP A 309 24.02 -19.94 -14.74
C ASP A 309 23.83 -18.68 -13.84
N GLU A 310 22.69 -18.53 -13.16
CA GLU A 310 22.37 -17.36 -12.32
C GLU A 310 22.93 -17.43 -10.89
N SER A 311 23.57 -18.53 -10.48
CA SER A 311 24.14 -18.65 -9.13
C SER A 311 25.57 -18.12 -9.05
N GLN A 312 25.73 -16.82 -8.79
CA GLN A 312 26.91 -16.34 -8.05
C GLN A 312 26.97 -16.90 -6.62
N ASP A 313 25.87 -17.48 -6.13
CA ASP A 313 25.78 -18.17 -4.85
C ASP A 313 25.98 -19.68 -5.05
N SER A 314 27.25 -20.10 -5.11
CA SER A 314 27.69 -21.50 -5.16
C SER A 314 27.33 -22.33 -3.91
N ASN A 315 26.38 -21.86 -3.09
CA ASN A 315 26.08 -22.38 -1.76
C ASN A 315 24.59 -22.70 -1.55
N LEU A 316 23.79 -22.77 -2.64
CA LEU A 316 22.35 -23.10 -2.59
C LEU A 316 22.07 -24.60 -2.30
N VAL A 317 23.08 -25.46 -2.42
CA VAL A 317 22.99 -26.88 -2.08
C VAL A 317 23.64 -27.10 -0.71
N PRO A 318 22.86 -27.45 0.34
CA PRO A 318 23.42 -27.71 1.66
C PRO A 318 24.25 -29.01 1.67
N PRO A 319 25.22 -29.15 2.59
CA PRO A 319 25.87 -30.44 2.79
C PRO A 319 24.85 -31.50 3.21
N PHE A 320 24.99 -32.73 2.72
CA PHE A 320 24.06 -33.82 3.02
C PHE A 320 23.87 -34.04 4.54
N GLU A 321 24.92 -33.79 5.32
CA GLU A 321 24.94 -33.93 6.78
C GLU A 321 24.08 -32.88 7.51
N SER A 322 23.71 -31.76 6.86
CA SER A 322 22.84 -30.73 7.46
C SER A 322 21.36 -30.92 7.15
N LEU A 323 21.02 -31.90 6.30
CA LEU A 323 19.62 -32.27 6.07
C LEU A 323 19.08 -32.95 7.34
N ASN A 324 18.11 -32.30 7.99
CA ASN A 324 17.41 -32.83 9.16
C ASN A 324 16.40 -33.90 8.73
N LEU A 325 16.89 -34.98 8.13
CA LEU A 325 16.12 -36.19 7.90
C LEU A 325 15.77 -36.73 9.29
N SER A 326 14.50 -36.62 9.69
CA SER A 326 14.05 -37.06 11.02
C SER A 326 14.54 -38.48 11.31
N ASP A 327 15.11 -38.66 12.51
CA ASP A 327 15.51 -39.94 13.12
C ASP A 327 14.30 -40.84 13.44
N ASP A 328 13.23 -40.79 12.63
CA ASP A 328 12.20 -41.81 12.68
C ASP A 328 12.87 -43.12 12.27
N SER A 329 12.96 -44.04 13.22
CA SER A 329 13.68 -45.32 13.13
C SER A 329 13.18 -46.25 12.02
N GLU A 330 12.17 -45.82 11.25
CA GLU A 330 11.57 -46.51 10.11
C GLU A 330 12.02 -45.95 8.75
N THR A 331 12.73 -44.81 8.71
CA THR A 331 13.34 -44.32 7.48
C THR A 331 14.42 -45.32 7.07
N SER A 332 14.09 -46.19 6.11
CA SER A 332 14.91 -47.37 5.81
C SER A 332 16.37 -46.97 5.57
N LYS A 333 17.34 -47.69 6.15
CA LYS A 333 18.78 -47.43 5.89
C LYS A 333 19.12 -47.38 4.39
N ARG A 334 18.29 -48.05 3.58
CA ARG A 334 18.30 -48.03 2.12
C ARG A 334 17.95 -46.65 1.54
N TYR A 335 16.93 -45.99 2.06
CA TYR A 335 16.53 -44.63 1.67
C TYR A 335 17.68 -43.62 1.84
N VAL A 336 18.25 -43.56 3.04
CA VAL A 336 19.37 -42.66 3.37
C VAL A 336 20.61 -42.99 2.52
N PHE A 337 20.87 -44.27 2.28
CA PHE A 337 21.97 -44.70 1.43
C PHE A 337 21.79 -44.30 -0.05
N LEU A 338 20.59 -44.50 -0.62
CA LEU A 338 20.30 -44.14 -2.02
C LEU A 338 20.34 -42.62 -2.22
N LEU A 339 19.80 -41.86 -1.27
CA LEU A 339 19.89 -40.40 -1.27
C LEU A 339 21.33 -39.91 -1.21
N ARG A 340 22.14 -40.44 -0.27
CA ARG A 340 23.56 -40.10 -0.16
C ARG A 340 24.33 -40.43 -1.43
N LEU A 341 24.06 -41.59 -2.03
CA LEU A 341 24.71 -42.03 -3.25
C LEU A 341 24.37 -41.12 -4.45
N GLY A 342 23.10 -40.73 -4.60
CA GLY A 342 22.70 -39.77 -5.62
C GLY A 342 23.29 -38.37 -5.39
N TRP A 343 23.29 -37.90 -4.13
CA TRP A 343 23.85 -36.60 -3.74
C TRP A 343 25.36 -36.51 -4.00
N GLU A 344 26.12 -37.55 -3.59
CA GLU A 344 27.56 -37.63 -3.84
C GLU A 344 27.87 -37.76 -5.34
N HIS A 345 27.06 -38.50 -6.11
CA HIS A 345 27.29 -38.66 -7.54
C HIS A 345 27.14 -37.35 -8.30
N ILE A 346 26.09 -36.58 -7.99
CA ILE A 346 25.85 -35.30 -8.70
C ILE A 346 26.86 -34.23 -8.24
N ASN A 347 27.23 -34.21 -6.95
CA ASN A 347 28.33 -33.36 -6.46
C ASN A 347 29.73 -33.77 -6.96
N ARG A 348 29.93 -35.03 -7.38
CA ARG A 348 31.15 -35.46 -8.06
C ARG A 348 31.13 -35.13 -9.55
N GLY A 349 29.96 -35.13 -10.19
CA GLY A 349 29.78 -34.63 -11.55
C GLY A 349 30.22 -33.17 -11.70
N THR A 350 30.07 -32.36 -10.65
CA THR A 350 30.54 -30.96 -10.59
C THR A 350 32.02 -30.79 -10.21
N ALA A 351 32.72 -31.84 -9.77
CA ALA A 351 34.13 -31.76 -9.35
C ALA A 351 35.12 -32.19 -10.46
N VAL A 352 34.60 -32.59 -11.64
CA VAL A 352 35.40 -33.12 -12.76
C VAL A 352 35.40 -32.17 -13.98
N ASP A 353 34.81 -30.98 -13.87
CA ASP A 353 35.00 -29.90 -14.86
C ASP A 353 35.88 -28.76 -14.31
#